data_AF-A0A962XCD0-F1
#
_entry.id   AF-A0A962XCD0-F1
#
_cell.length_a   1.000
_cell.length_b   1.000
_cell.length_c   1.000
_cell.angle_alpha   90.00
_cell.angle_beta   90.00
_cell.angle_gamma   90.00
#
_symmetry.space_group_name_H-M   'P 1'
#
loop_
_entity.id
_entity.type
_entity.pdbx_description
1 polymer ?
#
loop_
_entity_poly.entity_id
_entity_poly.type
_entity_poly.pdbx_seq_one_letter_code
_entity_poly.pdbx_strand_id
1 'polypeptide(L)'
;MFLLRIAEDWASQISHIRDAHTDDTHLIRFDNTYYRLCRPGPETFSVKVVPGTGRVDEGILLTLRVRDLYVTNVGTRLFGRYASTLDRFTPQALSLDQAVHELPTAQGDRVFELQSLLVFCVAESLRNDLIATAVGQMIGATMGDPILRGPAVQLPIRDYLPVARTWGQASDAVFQALSPEAQRIVLRPRSELSLAERRFYERVDETKIPPNLVRSARTIKVLKRPSSSTTMRG
;
A
#
# COMPACT_ATOMS: atom_id res chain seq x y z
N MET A 1 1.88 14.73 8.84
CA MET A 1 0.63 13.95 8.97
C MET A 1 -0.18 14.17 7.71
N PHE A 2 -0.69 13.11 7.09
CA PHE A 2 -1.54 13.17 5.90
C PHE A 2 -3.00 12.96 6.28
N LEU A 3 -3.91 13.65 5.58
CA LEU A 3 -5.33 13.35 5.62
C LEU A 3 -5.66 12.47 4.41
N LEU A 4 -6.41 11.40 4.64
CA LEU A 4 -6.90 10.50 3.58
C LEU A 4 -8.41 10.40 3.73
N ARG A 5 -9.15 11.13 2.89
CA ARG A 5 -10.62 11.10 2.89
C ARG A 5 -11.12 9.93 2.05
N ILE A 6 -12.13 9.22 2.55
CA ILE A 6 -12.87 8.22 1.78
C ILE A 6 -13.71 8.95 0.73
N ALA A 7 -13.11 9.19 -0.44
CA ALA A 7 -13.70 9.97 -1.53
C ALA A 7 -13.25 9.43 -2.90
N GLU A 8 -13.87 9.93 -3.98
CA GLU A 8 -13.64 9.45 -5.35
C GLU A 8 -12.18 9.63 -5.83
N ASP A 9 -11.46 10.60 -5.28
CA ASP A 9 -10.05 10.86 -5.57
C ASP A 9 -9.08 10.00 -4.74
N TRP A 10 -9.56 8.92 -4.11
CA TRP A 10 -8.78 7.99 -3.26
C TRP A 10 -7.43 7.61 -3.87
N ALA A 11 -7.42 7.18 -5.14
CA ALA A 11 -6.19 6.75 -5.80
C ALA A 11 -5.17 7.89 -5.93
N SER A 12 -5.63 9.12 -6.19
CA SER A 12 -4.78 10.30 -6.26
C SER A 12 -4.24 10.71 -4.88
N GLN A 13 -5.08 10.67 -3.83
CA GLN A 13 -4.63 10.90 -2.45
C GLN A 13 -3.59 9.86 -2.02
N ILE A 14 -3.81 8.58 -2.34
CA ILE A 14 -2.85 7.50 -2.10
C ILE A 14 -1.53 7.74 -2.83
N SER A 15 -1.58 8.16 -4.11
CA SER A 15 -0.37 8.49 -4.87
C SER A 15 0.41 9.61 -4.19
N HIS A 16 -0.27 10.67 -3.73
CA HIS A 16 0.36 11.79 -3.05
C HIS A 16 1.07 11.35 -1.74
N ILE A 17 0.41 10.55 -0.91
CA ILE A 17 1.00 10.01 0.32
C ILE A 17 2.19 9.10 -0.01
N ARG A 18 2.05 8.26 -1.04
CA ARG A 18 3.09 7.35 -1.50
C ARG A 18 4.33 8.13 -1.95
N ASP A 19 4.17 9.14 -2.78
CA ASP A 19 5.26 9.96 -3.32
C ASP A 19 6.02 10.70 -2.20
N ALA A 20 5.31 11.12 -1.14
CA ALA A 20 5.92 11.80 0.00
C ALA A 20 6.84 10.91 0.85
N HIS A 21 6.62 9.59 0.86
CA HIS A 21 7.29 8.65 1.78
C HIS A 21 8.11 7.55 1.11
N THR A 22 8.18 7.55 -0.22
CA THR A 22 8.91 6.54 -0.99
C THR A 22 9.72 7.22 -2.09
N ASP A 23 10.81 6.61 -2.49
CA ASP A 23 11.71 7.16 -3.50
C ASP A 23 11.40 6.57 -4.88
N ASP A 24 11.50 7.39 -5.92
CA ASP A 24 11.42 6.92 -7.30
C ASP A 24 12.57 5.95 -7.57
N THR A 25 12.28 4.86 -8.26
CA THR A 25 13.31 3.98 -8.80
C THR A 25 13.36 4.07 -10.30
N HIS A 26 14.49 3.68 -10.87
CA HIS A 26 14.66 3.48 -12.31
C HIS A 26 14.34 2.04 -12.75
N LEU A 27 13.68 1.28 -11.87
CA LEU A 27 13.32 -0.11 -12.14
C LEU A 27 11.98 -0.15 -12.88
N ILE A 28 12.03 -0.62 -14.12
CA ILE A 28 10.87 -0.72 -14.98
C ILE A 28 10.07 -1.96 -14.60
N ARG A 29 8.79 -1.73 -14.29
CA ARG A 29 7.75 -2.73 -14.03
C ARG A 29 7.31 -3.42 -15.32
N PHE A 30 6.54 -4.48 -15.17
CA PHE A 30 5.98 -5.25 -16.27
C PHE A 30 4.94 -4.50 -17.11
N ASP A 31 4.32 -3.46 -16.54
CA ASP A 31 3.39 -2.55 -17.21
C ASP A 31 4.09 -1.32 -17.83
N ASN A 32 5.43 -1.34 -17.91
CA ASN A 32 6.29 -0.22 -18.35
C ASN A 32 6.24 1.04 -17.46
N THR A 33 5.58 0.98 -16.30
CA THR A 33 5.73 2.00 -15.26
C THR A 33 6.96 1.72 -14.39
N TYR A 34 7.21 2.53 -13.36
CA TYR A 34 8.35 2.36 -12.46
C TYR A 34 7.92 1.90 -11.08
N TYR A 35 8.74 1.05 -10.44
CA TYR A 35 8.61 0.77 -9.01
C TYR A 35 9.02 2.00 -8.19
N ARG A 36 8.52 2.07 -6.97
CA ARG A 36 9.03 2.96 -5.92
C ARG A 36 9.66 2.12 -4.81
N LEU A 37 10.55 2.71 -4.03
CA LEU A 37 11.22 2.04 -2.92
C LEU A 37 10.89 2.74 -1.60
N CYS A 38 10.61 1.98 -0.55
CA CYS A 38 10.51 2.55 0.79
C CYS A 38 11.83 3.22 1.20
N ARG A 39 11.74 4.38 1.88
CA ARG A 39 12.92 5.09 2.41
C ARG A 39 13.58 4.30 3.55
N PRO A 40 14.89 4.48 3.81
CA PRO A 40 15.56 3.83 4.93
C PRO A 40 15.11 4.44 6.27
N GLY A 41 15.44 3.75 7.38
CA GLY A 41 15.38 4.30 8.72
C GLY A 41 14.20 3.81 9.59
N PRO A 42 14.22 4.17 10.90
CA PRO A 42 13.20 3.75 11.86
C PRO A 42 11.97 4.66 11.89
N GLU A 43 11.93 5.71 11.08
CA GLU A 43 10.92 6.74 11.11
C GLU A 43 9.53 6.16 10.82
N THR A 44 8.54 6.81 11.42
CA THR A 44 7.13 6.58 11.16
C THR A 44 6.49 7.82 10.59
N PHE A 45 5.39 7.63 9.89
CA PHE A 45 4.50 8.69 9.47
C PHE A 45 3.06 8.32 9.77
N SER A 46 2.19 9.32 9.82
CA SER A 46 0.79 9.11 10.15
C SER A 46 -0.14 9.55 9.03
N VAL A 47 -1.13 8.71 8.78
CA VAL A 47 -2.25 8.95 7.87
C VAL A 47 -3.54 8.95 8.69
N LYS A 48 -4.27 10.06 8.69
CA LYS A 48 -5.60 10.13 9.31
C LYS A 48 -6.66 9.81 8.27
N VAL A 49 -7.31 8.66 8.41
CA VAL A 49 -8.41 8.22 7.55
C VAL A 49 -9.69 8.93 7.99
N VAL A 50 -10.26 9.75 7.13
CA VAL A 50 -11.41 10.60 7.44
C VAL A 50 -12.62 10.09 6.65
N PRO A 51 -13.83 10.07 7.26
CA PRO A 51 -15.04 9.69 6.53
C PRO A 51 -15.28 10.63 5.34
N GLY A 52 -15.95 10.13 4.30
CA GLY A 52 -16.34 10.89 3.13
C GLY A 52 -17.23 12.07 3.53
N THR A 53 -18.27 11.79 4.32
CA THR A 53 -19.15 12.81 4.88
C THR A 53 -18.99 12.87 6.39
N GLY A 54 -18.13 13.77 6.88
CA GLY A 54 -17.89 13.92 8.31
C GLY A 54 -16.73 14.85 8.61
N ARG A 55 -16.56 15.15 9.90
CA ARG A 55 -15.54 16.09 10.35
C ARG A 55 -14.17 15.43 10.41
N VAL A 56 -13.11 16.22 10.27
CA VAL A 56 -11.73 15.71 10.25
C VAL A 56 -11.32 15.12 11.61
N ASP A 57 -11.86 15.61 12.72
CA ASP A 57 -11.61 15.12 14.08
C ASP A 57 -12.07 13.68 14.28
N GLU A 58 -13.15 13.26 13.61
CA GLU A 58 -13.72 11.90 13.64
C GLU A 58 -12.82 10.83 13.00
N GLY A 59 -11.80 11.23 12.23
CA GLY A 59 -10.94 10.30 11.51
C GLY A 59 -10.06 9.40 12.39
N ILE A 60 -9.74 8.20 11.88
CA ILE A 60 -8.86 7.23 12.53
C ILE A 60 -7.40 7.45 12.12
N LEU A 61 -6.52 7.62 13.10
CA LEU A 61 -5.09 7.76 12.85
C LEU A 61 -4.43 6.38 12.62
N LEU A 62 -3.72 6.22 11.52
CA LEU A 62 -2.85 5.08 11.25
C LEU A 62 -1.39 5.54 11.32
N THR A 63 -0.55 4.81 12.05
CA THR A 63 0.90 5.06 12.09
C THR A 63 1.62 3.96 11.33
N LEU A 64 2.44 4.33 10.36
CA LEU A 64 3.14 3.44 9.44
C LEU A 64 4.64 3.63 9.56
N ARG A 65 5.41 2.55 9.44
CA ARG A 65 6.87 2.66 9.28
C ARG A 65 7.22 3.06 7.85
N VAL A 66 8.15 4.00 7.71
CA VAL A 66 8.61 4.49 6.41
C VAL A 66 9.30 3.37 5.60
N ARG A 67 10.07 2.51 6.26
CA ARG A 67 10.89 1.46 5.61
C ARG A 67 10.13 0.30 4.96
N ASP A 68 8.90 0.06 5.37
CA ASP A 68 8.12 -1.11 4.93
C ASP A 68 6.60 -0.88 4.91
N LEU A 69 6.15 0.36 5.13
CA LEU A 69 4.74 0.73 5.14
C LEU A 69 3.87 -0.16 6.04
N TYR A 70 4.44 -0.91 6.99
CA TYR A 70 3.63 -1.66 7.94
C TYR A 70 2.99 -0.69 8.92
N VAL A 71 1.67 -0.80 9.07
CA VAL A 71 0.93 -0.11 10.12
C VAL A 71 1.32 -0.73 11.46
N THR A 72 1.84 0.08 12.37
CA THR A 72 2.19 -0.34 13.73
C THR A 72 1.07 -0.01 14.73
N ASN A 73 0.28 1.03 14.45
CA ASN A 73 -0.78 1.49 15.33
C ASN A 73 -2.02 1.93 14.55
N VAL A 74 -3.19 1.66 15.14
CA VAL A 74 -4.49 2.20 14.75
C VAL A 74 -5.07 2.95 15.95
N GLY A 75 -5.12 4.28 15.86
CA GLY A 75 -5.30 5.16 17.01
C GLY A 75 -4.17 4.94 18.02
N THR A 76 -4.54 4.62 19.25
CA THR A 76 -3.59 4.29 20.33
C THR A 76 -3.28 2.79 20.44
N ARG A 77 -3.92 1.93 19.64
CA ARG A 77 -3.82 0.48 19.74
C ARG A 77 -2.72 -0.06 18.82
N LEU A 78 -1.94 -1.03 19.29
CA LEU A 78 -0.97 -1.75 18.46
C LEU A 78 -1.69 -2.60 17.42
N PHE A 79 -1.13 -2.63 16.21
CA PHE A 79 -1.60 -3.47 15.12
C PHE A 79 -0.40 -4.19 14.50
N GLY A 80 -0.57 -5.47 14.18
CA GLY A 80 0.55 -6.28 13.64
C GLY A 80 0.15 -7.36 12.66
N ARG A 81 -1.14 -7.75 12.62
CA ARG A 81 -1.63 -8.77 11.68
C ARG A 81 -3.09 -8.50 11.34
N TYR A 82 -3.50 -8.96 10.18
CA TYR A 82 -4.90 -8.97 9.78
C TYR A 82 -5.72 -10.00 10.56
N ALA A 83 -7.01 -9.74 10.69
CA ALA A 83 -8.01 -10.71 11.11
C ALA A 83 -7.97 -11.96 10.23
N SER A 84 -8.11 -13.14 10.84
CA SER A 84 -8.17 -14.41 10.12
C SER A 84 -9.41 -14.52 9.22
N THR A 85 -10.45 -13.75 9.53
CA THR A 85 -11.72 -13.65 8.81
C THR A 85 -11.74 -12.59 7.71
N LEU A 86 -10.64 -11.85 7.50
CA LEU A 86 -10.59 -10.73 6.56
C LEU A 86 -10.89 -11.15 5.10
N ASP A 87 -10.61 -12.41 4.74
CA ASP A 87 -10.94 -12.98 3.43
C ASP A 87 -12.45 -13.10 3.17
N ARG A 88 -13.28 -13.09 4.22
CA ARG A 88 -14.75 -13.15 4.11
C ARG A 88 -15.38 -11.78 3.86
N PHE A 89 -14.59 -10.72 3.93
CA PHE A 89 -15.11 -9.36 3.88
C PHE A 89 -15.30 -8.92 2.42
N THR A 90 -16.47 -8.32 2.16
CA THR A 90 -16.86 -7.76 0.86
C THR A 90 -17.36 -6.32 1.05
N PRO A 91 -16.52 -5.42 1.61
CA PRO A 91 -16.96 -4.07 1.96
C PRO A 91 -17.45 -3.31 0.72
N GLN A 92 -18.39 -2.41 0.96
CA GLN A 92 -18.76 -1.33 0.05
C GLN A 92 -18.21 -0.01 0.60
N ALA A 93 -18.31 1.08 -0.16
CA ALA A 93 -17.81 2.39 0.27
C ALA A 93 -18.43 2.84 1.61
N LEU A 94 -19.74 2.69 1.75
CA LEU A 94 -20.45 3.02 3.00
C LEU A 94 -19.96 2.17 4.18
N SER A 95 -19.60 0.90 3.95
CA SER A 95 -19.07 0.04 5.01
C SER A 95 -17.66 0.49 5.46
N LEU A 96 -16.83 0.96 4.52
CA LEU A 96 -15.52 1.53 4.85
C LEU A 96 -15.67 2.87 5.60
N ASP A 97 -16.65 3.68 5.21
CA ASP A 97 -16.99 4.93 5.88
C ASP A 97 -17.49 4.69 7.31
N GLN A 98 -18.45 3.79 7.47
CA GLN A 98 -18.98 3.34 8.76
C GLN A 98 -17.88 2.77 9.66
N ALA A 99 -16.89 2.07 9.11
CA ALA A 99 -15.77 1.55 9.89
C ALA A 99 -15.00 2.66 10.64
N VAL A 100 -14.90 3.86 10.06
CA VAL A 100 -14.28 5.02 10.71
C VAL A 100 -15.11 5.48 11.90
N HIS A 101 -16.43 5.54 11.75
CA HIS A 101 -17.36 5.96 12.82
C HIS A 101 -17.53 4.91 13.92
N GLU A 102 -17.53 3.63 13.59
CA GLU A 102 -17.78 2.52 14.52
C GLU A 102 -16.56 2.15 15.37
N LEU A 103 -15.34 2.27 14.81
CA LEU A 103 -14.13 1.80 15.46
C LEU A 103 -13.85 2.38 16.86
N PRO A 104 -14.14 3.67 17.16
CA PRO A 104 -13.93 4.24 18.50
C PRO A 104 -14.76 3.56 19.58
N THR A 105 -15.98 3.13 19.25
CA THR A 105 -16.95 2.54 20.21
C THR A 105 -17.05 1.02 20.11
N ALA A 106 -16.47 0.41 19.07
CA ALA A 106 -16.45 -1.03 18.89
C ALA A 106 -15.73 -1.75 20.05
N GLN A 107 -16.14 -2.98 20.32
CA GLN A 107 -15.59 -3.84 21.37
C GLN A 107 -15.33 -5.26 20.84
N GLY A 108 -14.46 -6.01 21.52
CA GLY A 108 -14.15 -7.40 21.19
C GLY A 108 -13.59 -7.60 19.77
N ASP A 109 -13.97 -8.70 19.14
CA ASP A 109 -13.48 -9.10 17.81
C ASP A 109 -13.81 -8.06 16.72
N ARG A 110 -14.91 -7.32 16.88
CA ARG A 110 -15.33 -6.28 15.93
C ARG A 110 -14.28 -5.18 15.79
N VAL A 111 -13.57 -4.83 16.87
CA VAL A 111 -12.47 -3.85 16.79
C VAL A 111 -11.40 -4.33 15.82
N PHE A 112 -11.01 -5.59 15.96
CA PHE A 112 -9.91 -6.16 15.18
C PHE A 112 -10.28 -6.31 13.71
N GLU A 113 -11.54 -6.65 13.43
CA GLU A 113 -12.11 -6.68 12.08
C GLU A 113 -12.11 -5.30 11.41
N LEU A 114 -12.62 -4.27 12.10
CA LEU A 114 -12.66 -2.90 11.59
C LEU A 114 -11.24 -2.33 11.36
N GLN A 115 -10.31 -2.58 12.29
CA GLN A 115 -8.90 -2.23 12.11
C GLN A 115 -8.31 -2.93 10.90
N SER A 116 -8.57 -4.23 10.73
CA SER A 116 -8.05 -5.01 9.61
C SER A 116 -8.56 -4.51 8.27
N LEU A 117 -9.85 -4.15 8.19
CA LEU A 117 -10.44 -3.54 7.00
C LEU A 117 -9.76 -2.20 6.66
N LEU A 118 -9.67 -1.27 7.62
CA LEU A 118 -9.04 0.03 7.40
C LEU A 118 -7.57 -0.10 6.99
N VAL A 119 -6.81 -0.93 7.70
CA VAL A 119 -5.40 -1.17 7.40
C VAL A 119 -5.24 -1.80 6.01
N PHE A 120 -6.10 -2.77 5.66
CA PHE A 120 -6.06 -3.39 4.34
C PHE A 120 -6.30 -2.34 3.24
N CYS A 121 -7.37 -1.56 3.33
CA CYS A 121 -7.69 -0.54 2.34
C CYS A 121 -6.57 0.50 2.21
N VAL A 122 -5.96 0.96 3.31
CA VAL A 122 -4.94 2.02 3.26
C VAL A 122 -3.56 1.48 2.91
N ALA A 123 -3.03 0.54 3.70
CA ALA A 123 -1.65 0.07 3.55
C ALA A 123 -1.45 -0.67 2.24
N GLU A 124 -2.43 -1.47 1.81
CA GLU A 124 -2.32 -2.20 0.54
C GLU A 124 -2.54 -1.29 -0.67
N SER A 125 -3.35 -0.23 -0.57
CA SER A 125 -3.41 0.81 -1.60
C SER A 125 -2.08 1.55 -1.74
N LEU A 126 -1.39 1.87 -0.64
CA LEU A 126 -0.06 2.48 -0.70
C LEU A 126 0.94 1.57 -1.42
N ARG A 127 0.85 0.25 -1.24
CA ARG A 127 1.78 -0.72 -1.82
C ARG A 127 1.44 -1.08 -3.27
N ASN A 128 0.17 -1.04 -3.66
CA ASN A 128 -0.31 -1.71 -4.87
C ASN A 128 -1.35 -0.87 -5.62
N ASP A 129 -1.07 -0.54 -6.89
CA ASP A 129 -1.98 0.27 -7.72
C ASP A 129 -3.30 -0.45 -8.03
N LEU A 130 -3.26 -1.79 -8.12
CA LEU A 130 -4.47 -2.58 -8.35
C LEU A 130 -5.46 -2.42 -7.19
N ILE A 131 -4.96 -2.44 -5.95
CA ILE A 131 -5.80 -2.30 -4.76
C ILE A 131 -6.26 -0.85 -4.59
N ALA A 132 -5.38 0.13 -4.81
CA ALA A 132 -5.75 1.55 -4.80
C ALA A 132 -6.86 1.87 -5.80
N THR A 133 -6.76 1.30 -7.01
CA THR A 133 -7.77 1.46 -8.07
C THR A 133 -9.09 0.78 -7.67
N ALA A 134 -9.04 -0.45 -7.16
CA ALA A 134 -10.25 -1.17 -6.75
C ALA A 134 -10.99 -0.47 -5.60
N VAL A 135 -10.28 0.04 -4.60
CA VAL A 135 -10.87 0.84 -3.52
C VAL A 135 -11.46 2.14 -4.06
N GLY A 136 -10.74 2.84 -4.95
CA GLY A 136 -11.23 4.06 -5.60
C GLY A 136 -12.51 3.82 -6.41
N GLN A 137 -12.57 2.73 -7.18
CA GLN A 137 -13.77 2.33 -7.94
C GLN A 137 -14.95 1.99 -7.01
N MET A 138 -14.69 1.26 -5.93
CA MET A 138 -15.70 0.96 -4.91
C MET A 138 -16.30 2.25 -4.32
N ILE A 139 -15.47 3.24 -4.02
CA ILE A 139 -15.90 4.55 -3.50
C ILE A 139 -16.65 5.35 -4.57
N GLY A 140 -16.05 5.53 -5.75
CA GLY A 140 -16.63 6.32 -6.83
C GLY A 140 -17.99 5.83 -7.29
N ALA A 141 -18.22 4.52 -7.30
CA ALA A 141 -19.51 3.93 -7.69
C ALA A 141 -20.69 4.39 -6.83
N THR A 142 -20.46 4.74 -5.55
CA THR A 142 -21.53 5.03 -4.59
C THR A 142 -21.47 6.43 -3.98
N MET A 143 -20.28 7.00 -3.84
CA MET A 143 -20.03 8.29 -3.18
C MET A 143 -19.64 9.41 -4.15
N GLY A 144 -19.40 9.11 -5.44
CA GLY A 144 -19.05 10.09 -6.47
C GLY A 144 -20.23 10.95 -6.94
N ASP A 145 -20.04 11.67 -8.06
CA ASP A 145 -21.08 12.50 -8.70
C ASP A 145 -22.41 11.73 -8.84
N PRO A 146 -23.53 12.23 -8.26
CA PRO A 146 -24.84 11.58 -8.34
C PRO A 146 -25.28 11.18 -9.75
N ILE A 147 -24.84 11.91 -10.78
CA ILE A 147 -25.17 11.66 -12.19
C ILE A 147 -24.36 10.48 -12.76
N LEU A 148 -23.14 10.26 -12.24
CA LEU A 148 -22.20 9.23 -12.71
C LEU A 148 -22.18 7.99 -11.80
N ARG A 149 -23.01 7.94 -10.75
CA ARG A 149 -23.10 6.79 -9.85
C ARG A 149 -23.56 5.54 -10.61
N GLY A 150 -22.78 4.48 -10.47
CA GLY A 150 -23.11 3.15 -10.95
C GLY A 150 -23.80 2.31 -9.87
N PRO A 151 -24.04 1.01 -10.13
CA PRO A 151 -24.44 0.08 -9.09
C PRO A 151 -23.37 0.01 -7.98
N ALA A 152 -23.80 -0.25 -6.75
CA ALA A 152 -22.87 -0.44 -5.64
C ALA A 152 -21.88 -1.56 -5.95
N VAL A 153 -20.58 -1.23 -5.89
CA VAL A 153 -19.49 -2.17 -6.12
C VAL A 153 -18.98 -2.66 -4.77
N GLN A 154 -18.79 -3.96 -4.64
CA GLN A 154 -18.12 -4.56 -3.49
C GLN A 154 -16.63 -4.77 -3.81
N LEU A 155 -15.77 -4.62 -2.80
CA LEU A 155 -14.37 -5.01 -2.89
C LEU A 155 -14.20 -6.45 -2.38
N PRO A 156 -14.05 -7.47 -3.25
CA PRO A 156 -13.84 -8.84 -2.80
C PRO A 156 -12.43 -9.00 -2.22
N ILE A 157 -12.25 -8.78 -0.91
CA ILE A 157 -10.93 -8.79 -0.26
C ILE A 157 -10.19 -10.12 -0.51
N ARG A 158 -10.92 -11.24 -0.56
CA ARG A 158 -10.40 -12.57 -0.89
C ARG A 158 -9.50 -12.58 -2.13
N ASP A 159 -9.82 -11.80 -3.16
CA ASP A 159 -9.13 -11.85 -4.46
C ASP A 159 -7.81 -11.07 -4.44
N TYR A 160 -7.70 -10.10 -3.53
CA TYR A 160 -6.54 -9.23 -3.34
C TYR A 160 -5.64 -9.68 -2.20
N LEU A 161 -6.18 -10.45 -1.24
CA LEU A 161 -5.45 -10.90 -0.06
C LEU A 161 -4.18 -11.73 -0.38
N PRO A 162 -4.14 -12.59 -1.41
CA PRO A 162 -2.90 -13.27 -1.80
C PRO A 162 -1.79 -12.30 -2.17
N VAL A 163 -2.12 -11.19 -2.84
CA VAL A 163 -1.16 -10.15 -3.24
C VAL A 163 -0.65 -9.40 -2.01
N ALA A 164 -1.55 -9.00 -1.11
CA ALA A 164 -1.18 -8.36 0.15
C ALA A 164 -0.25 -9.23 1.02
N ARG A 165 -0.58 -10.52 1.17
CA ARG A 165 0.18 -11.46 2.00
C ARG A 165 1.59 -11.77 1.45
N THR A 166 1.75 -11.74 0.14
CA THR A 166 3.02 -12.03 -0.52
C THR A 166 3.86 -10.80 -0.83
N TRP A 167 3.37 -9.59 -0.51
CA TRP A 167 4.03 -8.32 -0.83
C TRP A 167 5.52 -8.27 -0.42
N GLY A 168 5.84 -8.70 0.80
CA GLY A 168 7.22 -8.72 1.29
C GLY A 168 8.11 -9.67 0.49
N GLN A 169 7.64 -10.91 0.27
CA GLN A 169 8.38 -11.92 -0.49
C GLN A 169 8.56 -11.51 -1.96
N ALA A 170 7.51 -10.94 -2.57
CA ALA A 170 7.57 -10.44 -3.93
C ALA A 170 8.53 -9.24 -4.06
N SER A 171 8.59 -8.35 -3.05
CA SER A 171 9.56 -7.26 -3.02
C SER A 171 11.00 -7.78 -2.97
N ASP A 172 11.26 -8.77 -2.12
CA ASP A 172 12.57 -9.41 -2.00
C ASP A 172 12.95 -10.14 -3.29
N ALA A 173 12.02 -10.86 -3.92
CA ALA A 173 12.24 -11.54 -5.20
C ALA A 173 12.50 -10.57 -6.36
N VAL A 174 11.76 -9.45 -6.44
CA VAL A 174 12.04 -8.39 -7.42
C VAL A 174 13.45 -7.86 -7.24
N PHE A 175 13.88 -7.59 -6.00
CA PHE A 175 15.23 -7.13 -5.73
C PHE A 175 16.31 -8.14 -6.12
N GLN A 176 16.09 -9.44 -5.83
CA GLN A 176 17.01 -10.52 -6.18
C GLN A 176 17.10 -10.77 -7.70
N ALA A 177 16.04 -10.48 -8.45
CA ALA A 177 16.04 -10.61 -9.91
C ALA A 177 16.91 -9.56 -10.62
N LEU A 178 17.26 -8.47 -9.92
CA LEU A 178 18.05 -7.36 -10.47
C LEU A 178 19.51 -7.74 -10.68
N SER A 179 20.15 -7.07 -11.64
CA SER A 179 21.60 -7.09 -11.78
C SER A 179 22.29 -6.54 -10.52
N PRO A 180 23.56 -6.93 -10.24
CA PRO A 180 24.32 -6.37 -9.13
C PRO A 180 24.46 -4.84 -9.20
N GLU A 181 24.52 -4.27 -10.42
CA GLU A 181 24.58 -2.83 -10.62
C GLU A 181 23.26 -2.15 -10.21
N ALA A 182 22.12 -2.68 -10.64
CA ALA A 182 20.81 -2.18 -10.25
C ALA A 182 20.58 -2.25 -8.73
N GLN A 183 20.96 -3.36 -8.09
CA GLN A 183 20.87 -3.51 -6.63
C GLN A 183 21.68 -2.44 -5.89
N ARG A 184 22.88 -2.11 -6.40
CA ARG A 184 23.74 -1.07 -5.82
C ARG A 184 23.17 0.34 -6.01
N ILE A 185 22.58 0.62 -7.17
CA ILE A 185 22.04 1.95 -7.51
C ILE A 185 20.72 2.21 -6.78
N VAL A 186 19.78 1.26 -6.81
CA VAL A 186 18.39 1.48 -6.36
C VAL A 186 18.26 1.82 -4.88
N LEU A 187 19.21 1.36 -4.05
CA LEU A 187 19.19 1.62 -2.61
C LEU A 187 19.74 3.01 -2.26
N ARG A 188 20.40 3.71 -3.16
CA ARG A 188 21.05 4.98 -2.84
C ARG A 188 20.11 6.17 -3.11
N PRO A 189 20.09 7.19 -2.25
CA PRO A 189 19.38 8.43 -2.53
C PRO A 189 19.80 9.04 -3.86
N ARG A 190 18.84 9.60 -4.62
CA ARG A 190 19.10 10.20 -5.93
C ARG A 190 20.16 11.31 -5.90
N SER A 191 20.23 12.05 -4.80
CA SER A 191 21.24 13.09 -4.55
C SER A 191 22.67 12.56 -4.58
N GLU A 192 22.88 11.30 -4.18
CA GLU A 192 24.19 10.65 -4.11
C GLU A 192 24.59 9.95 -5.41
N LEU A 193 23.65 9.73 -6.33
CA LEU A 193 23.91 9.09 -7.61
C LEU A 193 24.64 10.03 -8.58
N SER A 194 25.63 9.49 -9.29
CA SER A 194 26.27 10.18 -10.41
C SER A 194 25.30 10.41 -11.59
N LEU A 195 25.67 11.26 -12.55
CA LEU A 195 24.85 11.51 -13.74
C LEU A 195 24.60 10.23 -14.57
N ALA A 196 25.58 9.34 -14.66
CA ALA A 196 25.44 8.06 -15.36
C ALA A 196 24.47 7.13 -14.60
N GLU A 197 24.62 7.01 -13.29
CA GLU A 197 23.74 6.18 -12.44
C GLU A 197 22.29 6.69 -12.43
N ARG A 198 22.07 8.01 -12.51
CA ARG A 198 20.71 8.60 -12.63
C ARG A 198 20.04 8.33 -13.98
N ARG A 199 20.80 7.89 -14.99
CA ARG A 199 20.32 7.51 -16.32
C ARG A 199 20.28 6.00 -16.51
N PHE A 200 20.72 5.23 -15.52
CA PHE A 200 20.61 3.78 -15.53
C PHE A 200 19.14 3.39 -15.38
N TYR A 201 18.68 2.47 -16.22
CA TYR A 201 17.35 1.88 -16.14
C TYR A 201 17.48 0.37 -16.32
N GLU A 202 16.73 -0.39 -15.53
CA GLU A 202 16.67 -1.84 -15.66
C GLU A 202 15.22 -2.30 -15.61
N ARG A 203 14.85 -3.18 -16.54
CA ARG A 203 13.57 -3.88 -16.48
C ARG A 203 13.73 -5.14 -15.67
N VAL A 204 12.81 -5.34 -14.72
CA VAL A 204 12.79 -6.55 -13.92
C VAL A 204 12.46 -7.75 -14.81
N ASP A 205 13.32 -8.75 -14.76
CA ASP A 205 13.15 -10.01 -15.50
C ASP A 205 12.20 -10.94 -14.74
N GLU A 206 11.02 -11.18 -15.33
CA GLU A 206 10.00 -12.04 -14.72
C GLU A 206 10.46 -13.48 -14.56
N THR A 207 11.34 -13.96 -15.45
CA THR A 207 11.79 -15.35 -15.46
C THR A 207 12.65 -15.70 -14.25
N LYS A 208 13.17 -14.68 -13.55
CA LYS A 208 13.94 -14.81 -12.30
C LYS A 208 13.06 -14.75 -11.05
N ILE A 209 11.76 -14.50 -11.19
CA ILE A 209 10.83 -14.41 -10.07
C ILE A 209 10.14 -15.78 -9.88
N PRO A 210 10.04 -16.29 -8.63
CA PRO A 210 9.29 -17.51 -8.36
C PRO A 210 7.85 -17.44 -8.89
N PRO A 211 7.34 -18.47 -9.59
CA PRO A 211 6.03 -18.41 -10.26
C PRO A 211 4.87 -18.01 -9.36
N ASN A 212 4.91 -18.42 -8.08
CA ASN A 212 3.90 -18.09 -7.08
C ASN A 212 3.91 -16.59 -6.65
N LEU A 213 4.95 -15.83 -6.99
CA LEU A 213 5.11 -14.41 -6.64
C LEU A 213 4.90 -13.46 -7.82
N VAL A 214 4.91 -13.98 -9.06
CA VAL A 214 4.80 -13.19 -10.30
C VAL A 214 3.59 -12.26 -10.31
N ARG A 215 2.40 -12.78 -9.95
CA ARG A 215 1.16 -11.97 -9.89
C ARG A 215 1.31 -10.77 -8.96
N SER A 216 1.95 -10.98 -7.80
CA SER A 216 2.19 -9.92 -6.83
C SER A 216 3.23 -8.94 -7.36
N ALA A 217 4.37 -9.42 -7.88
CA ALA A 217 5.41 -8.58 -8.47
C ALA A 217 4.87 -7.64 -9.55
N ARG A 218 3.97 -8.13 -10.42
CA ARG A 218 3.32 -7.32 -11.47
C ARG A 218 2.51 -6.15 -10.95
N THR A 219 1.83 -6.32 -9.83
CA THR A 219 0.84 -5.36 -9.33
C THR A 219 1.43 -4.37 -8.31
N ILE A 220 2.53 -4.75 -7.65
CA ILE A 220 3.20 -3.91 -6.66
C ILE A 220 3.72 -2.62 -7.30
N LYS A 221 3.42 -1.49 -6.64
CA LYS A 221 3.98 -0.19 -6.95
C LYS A 221 5.15 0.16 -6.05
N VAL A 222 5.05 -0.15 -4.75
CA VAL A 222 6.10 0.16 -3.77
C VAL A 222 6.75 -1.13 -3.27
N LEU A 223 8.06 -1.23 -3.48
CA LEU A 223 8.88 -2.30 -2.95
C LEU A 223 9.25 -2.01 -1.49
N LYS A 224 9.18 -3.05 -0.66
CA LYS A 224 9.81 -3.04 0.65
C LYS A 224 11.31 -2.81 0.49
N ARG A 225 11.91 -2.00 1.37
CA ARG A 225 13.36 -1.87 1.37
C ARG A 225 14.01 -3.13 1.94
N PRO A 226 15.03 -3.71 1.28
CA PRO A 226 15.79 -4.84 1.82
C PRO A 226 16.39 -4.48 3.18
N SER A 227 16.33 -5.43 4.11
CA SER A 227 17.01 -5.30 5.40
C SER A 227 18.51 -5.50 5.18
N SER A 228 19.37 -4.76 5.87
CA SER A 228 20.85 -4.87 5.74
C SER A 228 21.40 -6.29 5.97
N SER A 229 20.61 -7.17 6.62
CA SER A 229 20.94 -8.59 6.82
C SER A 229 20.80 -9.45 5.56
N THR A 230 20.02 -9.02 4.58
CA THR A 230 19.79 -9.78 3.33
C THR A 230 20.96 -9.59 2.34
N THR A 231 21.72 -8.52 2.48
CA THR A 231 22.85 -8.18 1.59
C THR A 231 24.14 -8.95 1.90
N MET A 232 24.18 -9.74 2.99
CA MET A 232 25.36 -10.54 3.41
C MET A 232 25.23 -12.05 3.16
N ARG A 233 24.27 -12.50 2.34
CA ARG A 233 24.27 -13.88 1.82
C ARG A 233 24.52 -13.86 0.32
N GLY A 234 25.78 -13.67 -0.04
CA GLY A 234 26.36 -13.89 -1.36
C GLY A 234 27.72 -14.55 -1.17
#